data_AF-A0A1V5YFT4-F1
#
_entry.id   AF-A0A1V5YFT4-F1
#
_cell.length_a   1.000
_cell.length_b   1.000
_cell.length_c   1.000
_cell.angle_alpha   90.00
_cell.angle_beta   90.00
_cell.angle_gamma   90.00
#
_symmetry.space_group_name_H-M   'P 1'
#
loop_
_entity.id
_entity.type
_entity.pdbx_description
1 polymer ?
#
loop_
_entity_poly.entity_id
_entity_poly.type
_entity_poly.pdbx_seq_one_letter_code
_entity_poly.pdbx_strand_id
1 'polypeptide(L)'
;MGIILGLAACLGLAVSCAPPQPTATPTPTPTPLPPTATPSPTATAGGPQVIEGLLMNVEGQWIVGVNWTSRSRITVVVQGAAEGALEPLLGETVRVEGMVTEQNPWKKEIALQKVGASTAPERLSLRSGLVKELGISIYMQGTHRLVDERGQLICLLSGSQNGIDLNQAMGQGRVNVYGVLSPTVEGNAQIMEVELVEPIQ
;
A
#
# COMPACT_ATOMS: atom_id res chain seq x y z
N MET A 1 -59.12 -42.65 56.54
CA MET A 1 -57.91 -43.22 57.15
C MET A 1 -57.15 -42.05 57.77
N GLY A 2 -57.19 -41.94 59.10
CA GLY A 2 -56.60 -40.81 59.81
C GLY A 2 -55.08 -40.89 59.85
N ILE A 3 -54.44 -39.76 60.15
CA ILE A 3 -53.28 -39.64 61.05
C ILE A 3 -53.22 -38.17 61.51
N ILE A 4 -53.37 -38.00 62.81
CA ILE A 4 -52.88 -36.88 63.62
C ILE A 4 -51.45 -37.26 64.02
N LEU A 5 -50.46 -36.38 63.85
CA LEU A 5 -49.20 -36.31 64.60
C LEU A 5 -48.38 -35.15 63.99
N GLY A 6 -47.69 -34.26 64.69
CA GLY A 6 -47.42 -34.11 66.11
C GLY A 6 -46.60 -32.82 66.26
N LEU A 7 -46.82 -32.16 67.38
CA LEU A 7 -46.23 -30.90 67.82
C LEU A 7 -44.70 -31.01 68.01
N ALA A 8 -43.92 -30.03 67.56
CA ALA A 8 -42.53 -29.85 67.97
C ALA A 8 -42.27 -28.38 68.30
N ALA A 9 -42.03 -28.12 69.58
CA ALA A 9 -41.62 -26.84 70.13
C ALA A 9 -40.14 -26.57 69.85
N CYS A 10 -39.75 -25.30 69.68
CA CYS A 10 -38.42 -24.74 70.00
C CYS A 10 -38.51 -23.21 69.80
N LEU A 11 -38.55 -22.43 70.89
CA LEU A 11 -37.42 -21.81 71.59
C LEU A 11 -37.00 -20.47 70.96
N GLY A 12 -37.23 -19.39 71.72
CA GLY A 12 -37.05 -18.01 71.31
C GLY A 12 -35.59 -17.55 71.27
N LEU A 13 -35.38 -16.48 70.49
CA LEU A 13 -34.22 -15.62 70.55
C LEU A 13 -34.71 -14.16 70.52
N ALA A 14 -34.29 -13.39 71.52
CA ALA A 14 -34.54 -11.96 71.63
C ALA A 14 -33.67 -11.20 70.62
N VAL A 15 -34.28 -10.29 69.86
CA VAL A 15 -33.60 -9.43 68.89
C VAL A 15 -33.33 -8.08 69.54
N SER A 16 -32.04 -7.75 69.70
CA SER A 16 -31.57 -6.42 70.11
C SER A 16 -31.78 -5.43 68.96
N CYS A 17 -32.53 -4.36 69.21
CA CYS A 17 -32.81 -3.31 68.25
C CYS A 17 -31.66 -2.29 68.22
N ALA A 18 -30.89 -2.26 67.14
CA ALA A 18 -29.93 -1.19 66.87
C ALA A 18 -30.57 -0.12 65.95
N PRO A 19 -30.31 1.18 66.17
CA PRO A 19 -30.94 2.26 65.41
C PRO A 19 -30.47 2.29 63.94
N PRO A 20 -31.35 2.68 62.99
CA PRO A 20 -31.02 2.70 61.57
C PRO A 20 -29.96 3.77 61.24
N GLN A 21 -28.93 3.36 60.51
CA GLN A 21 -27.87 4.23 60.00
C GLN A 21 -28.40 5.12 58.86
N PRO A 22 -28.10 6.43 58.82
CA PRO A 22 -28.57 7.30 57.75
C PRO A 22 -28.00 6.86 56.39
N THR A 23 -28.89 6.68 55.42
CA THR A 23 -28.54 6.32 54.04
C THR A 23 -28.05 7.57 53.30
N ALA A 24 -26.82 7.53 52.79
CA ALA A 24 -26.27 8.63 52.00
C ALA A 24 -27.06 8.83 50.70
N THR A 25 -27.43 10.08 50.41
CA THR A 25 -28.12 10.48 49.17
C THR A 25 -27.20 10.30 47.96
N PRO A 26 -27.64 9.67 46.86
CA PRO A 26 -26.83 9.53 45.66
C PRO A 26 -26.55 10.90 45.04
N THR A 27 -25.28 11.17 44.73
CA THR A 27 -24.83 12.39 44.04
C THR A 27 -25.21 12.31 42.57
N PRO A 28 -25.75 13.38 41.94
CA PRO A 28 -26.12 13.35 40.52
C PRO A 28 -24.89 13.18 39.63
N THR A 29 -24.97 12.23 38.68
CA THR A 29 -23.94 12.00 37.65
C THR A 29 -23.89 13.19 36.69
N PRO A 30 -22.71 13.78 36.42
CA PRO A 30 -22.59 14.87 35.46
C PRO A 30 -22.95 14.39 34.05
N THR A 31 -23.79 15.17 33.35
CA THR A 31 -24.14 14.95 31.95
C THR A 31 -22.89 15.07 31.07
N PRO A 32 -22.61 14.11 30.16
CA PRO A 32 -21.46 14.20 29.27
C PRO A 32 -21.59 15.41 28.33
N LEU A 33 -20.52 16.19 28.25
CA LEU A 33 -20.40 17.32 27.32
C LEU A 33 -20.44 16.80 25.87
N PRO A 34 -21.00 17.60 24.92
CA PRO A 34 -20.98 17.25 23.51
C PRO A 34 -19.53 17.06 23.01
N PRO A 35 -19.30 16.15 22.05
CA PRO A 35 -17.96 15.93 21.52
C PRO A 35 -17.44 17.22 20.88
N THR A 36 -16.34 17.73 21.42
CA THR A 36 -15.57 18.83 20.83
C THR A 36 -15.18 18.45 19.40
N ALA A 37 -15.42 19.34 18.44
CA ALA A 37 -15.02 19.15 17.05
C ALA A 37 -13.53 18.76 17.00
N THR A 38 -13.25 17.58 16.45
CA THR A 38 -11.87 17.14 16.22
C THR A 38 -11.18 18.15 15.31
N PRO A 39 -10.00 18.69 15.67
CA PRO A 39 -9.28 19.60 14.79
C PRO A 39 -8.99 18.89 13.46
N SER A 40 -9.34 19.55 12.35
CA SER A 40 -8.94 19.11 11.02
C SER A 40 -7.41 19.16 10.92
N PRO A 41 -6.72 18.13 10.39
CA PRO A 41 -5.28 18.15 10.28
C PRO A 41 -4.82 19.32 9.40
N THR A 42 -4.01 20.20 9.97
CA THR A 42 -3.34 21.27 9.22
C THR A 42 -2.17 20.66 8.46
N ALA A 43 -2.13 20.84 7.14
CA ALA A 43 -1.02 20.40 6.31
C ALA A 43 0.30 20.96 6.87
N THR A 44 1.27 20.08 7.14
CA THR A 44 2.59 20.48 7.65
C THR A 44 3.55 20.54 6.48
N ALA A 45 4.10 21.72 6.20
CA ALA A 45 5.15 21.89 5.21
C ALA A 45 6.43 21.20 5.71
N GLY A 46 6.80 20.11 5.04
CA GLY A 46 8.11 19.50 5.18
C GLY A 46 9.16 20.32 4.42
N GLY A 47 10.42 20.17 4.82
CA GLY A 47 11.54 20.78 4.12
C GLY A 47 11.75 20.24 2.70
N PRO A 48 12.77 20.73 1.99
CA PRO A 48 13.16 20.17 0.70
C PRO A 48 13.62 18.72 0.89
N GLN A 49 13.06 17.81 0.11
CA GLN A 49 13.40 16.39 0.13
C GLN A 49 13.67 15.87 -1.27
N VAL A 50 14.45 14.80 -1.31
CA VAL A 50 14.70 13.99 -2.51
C VAL A 50 13.98 12.67 -2.32
N ILE A 51 13.12 12.32 -3.27
CA ILE A 51 12.35 11.08 -3.29
C ILE A 51 12.76 10.28 -4.53
N GLU A 52 13.04 9.01 -4.33
CA GLU A 52 13.32 8.08 -5.41
C GLU A 52 12.24 7.01 -5.46
N GLY A 53 11.65 6.80 -6.63
CA GLY A 53 10.56 5.84 -6.79
C GLY A 53 10.03 5.76 -8.22
N LEU A 54 9.17 4.78 -8.46
CA LEU A 54 8.57 4.52 -9.77
C LEU A 54 7.56 5.62 -10.12
N LEU A 55 7.76 6.31 -11.25
CA LEU A 55 6.84 7.32 -11.72
C LEU A 55 5.65 6.68 -12.45
N MET A 56 4.44 7.04 -12.06
CA MET A 56 3.21 6.59 -12.71
C MET A 56 2.23 7.74 -12.89
N ASN A 57 1.29 7.56 -13.81
CA ASN A 57 0.12 8.41 -13.96
C ASN A 57 -1.11 7.56 -13.62
N VAL A 58 -1.85 7.98 -12.60
CA VAL A 58 -3.09 7.32 -12.17
C VAL A 58 -4.20 8.34 -12.27
N GLU A 59 -5.14 8.12 -13.19
CA GLU A 59 -6.30 8.98 -13.42
C GLU A 59 -5.93 10.46 -13.67
N GLY A 60 -4.83 10.71 -14.38
CA GLY A 60 -4.33 12.07 -14.65
C GLY A 60 -3.46 12.65 -13.54
N GLN A 61 -3.26 11.92 -12.43
CA GLN A 61 -2.41 12.35 -11.33
C GLN A 61 -1.05 11.68 -11.41
N TRP A 62 0.02 12.49 -11.42
CA TRP A 62 1.39 12.02 -11.33
C TRP A 62 1.72 11.57 -9.91
N ILE A 63 2.18 10.34 -9.77
CA ILE A 63 2.58 9.76 -8.49
C ILE A 63 3.98 9.13 -8.58
N VAL A 64 4.72 9.23 -7.49
CA VAL A 64 5.98 8.52 -7.28
C VAL A 64 5.72 7.42 -6.25
N GLY A 65 5.82 6.17 -6.70
CA GLY A 65 5.67 4.97 -5.88
C GLY A 65 7.00 4.58 -5.23
N VAL A 66 7.11 4.74 -3.93
CA VAL A 66 8.25 4.31 -3.12
C VAL A 66 7.98 2.90 -2.58
N ASN A 67 8.99 2.03 -2.60
CA ASN A 67 8.89 0.61 -2.21
C ASN A 67 7.75 -0.11 -2.94
N TRP A 68 7.67 0.06 -4.27
CA TRP A 68 6.53 -0.41 -5.05
C TRP A 68 6.31 -1.93 -5.00
N THR A 69 7.37 -2.72 -4.85
CA THR A 69 7.28 -4.17 -4.74
C THR A 69 6.82 -4.65 -3.35
N SER A 70 6.75 -3.76 -2.37
CA SER A 70 6.19 -4.04 -1.04
C SER A 70 4.66 -4.08 -1.05
N ARG A 71 4.07 -4.82 -0.10
CA ARG A 71 2.62 -4.76 0.19
C ARG A 71 2.20 -3.42 0.81
N SER A 72 3.14 -2.71 1.41
CA SER A 72 2.93 -1.39 2.03
C SER A 72 3.48 -0.29 1.13
N ARG A 73 2.96 -0.20 -0.11
CA ARG A 73 3.39 0.81 -1.08
C ARG A 73 3.13 2.21 -0.55
N ILE A 74 4.10 3.08 -0.74
CA ILE A 74 3.96 4.49 -0.39
C ILE A 74 3.84 5.26 -1.71
N THR A 75 2.80 6.07 -1.85
CA THR A 75 2.61 6.96 -3.00
C THR A 75 2.79 8.40 -2.58
N VAL A 76 3.50 9.15 -3.40
CA VAL A 76 3.68 10.60 -3.23
C VAL A 76 3.14 11.28 -4.47
N VAL A 77 2.21 12.21 -4.28
CA VAL A 77 1.61 12.95 -5.40
C VAL A 77 2.55 14.06 -5.84
N VAL A 78 2.86 14.13 -7.13
CA VAL A 78 3.70 15.19 -7.69
C VAL A 78 2.82 16.37 -8.10
N GLN A 79 3.10 17.54 -7.54
CA GLN A 79 2.39 18.79 -7.79
C GLN A 79 3.25 19.78 -8.57
N GLY A 80 2.64 20.54 -9.48
CA GLY A 80 3.29 21.63 -10.21
C GLY A 80 4.31 21.20 -11.28
N ALA A 81 4.34 19.92 -11.65
CA ALA A 81 5.17 19.44 -12.73
C ALA A 81 4.58 19.82 -14.09
N ALA A 82 5.44 20.27 -15.02
CA ALA A 82 5.05 20.34 -16.42
C ALA A 82 4.94 18.91 -16.97
N GLU A 83 3.77 18.55 -17.53
CA GLU A 83 3.48 17.19 -18.02
C GLU A 83 4.58 16.66 -18.96
N GLY A 84 5.07 17.51 -19.88
CA GLY A 84 6.14 17.13 -20.81
C GLY A 84 7.49 16.77 -20.18
N ALA A 85 7.74 17.13 -18.91
CA ALA A 85 8.96 16.73 -18.20
C ALA A 85 8.84 15.32 -17.57
N LEU A 86 7.62 14.86 -17.29
CA LEU A 86 7.34 13.60 -16.60
C LEU A 86 6.97 12.47 -17.57
N GLU A 87 6.28 12.78 -18.67
CA GLU A 87 5.91 11.83 -19.71
C GLU A 87 7.04 10.89 -20.19
N PRO A 88 8.26 11.38 -20.52
CA PRO A 88 9.32 10.49 -20.99
C PRO A 88 9.87 9.56 -19.90
N LEU A 89 9.53 9.81 -18.63
CA LEU A 89 9.97 9.03 -17.47
C LEU A 89 8.87 8.13 -16.93
N LEU A 90 7.70 8.08 -17.58
CA LEU A 90 6.57 7.26 -17.14
C LEU A 90 6.97 5.78 -17.13
N GLY A 91 6.74 5.12 -15.99
CA GLY A 91 7.11 3.73 -15.79
C GLY A 91 8.60 3.51 -15.55
N GLU A 92 9.37 4.55 -15.21
CA GLU A 92 10.75 4.41 -14.75
C GLU A 92 10.90 4.90 -13.31
N THR A 93 11.87 4.36 -12.57
CA THR A 93 12.29 4.98 -11.32
C THR A 93 12.92 6.33 -11.60
N VAL A 94 12.37 7.35 -10.95
CA VAL A 94 12.82 8.74 -11.03
C VAL A 94 13.35 9.21 -9.70
N ARG A 95 14.24 10.20 -9.75
CA ARG A 95 14.67 11.00 -8.62
C ARG A 95 13.98 12.36 -8.70
N VAL A 96 13.14 12.63 -7.72
CA VAL A 96 12.31 13.83 -7.60
C VAL A 96 12.82 14.67 -6.45
N GLU A 97 13.08 15.96 -6.69
CA GLU A 97 13.46 16.92 -5.67
C GLU A 97 12.37 17.99 -5.55
N GLY A 98 11.99 18.33 -4.32
CA GLY A 98 10.91 19.28 -4.10
C GLY A 98 10.54 19.47 -2.64
N MET A 99 9.57 20.35 -2.41
CA MET A 99 9.03 20.60 -1.07
C MET A 99 7.93 19.59 -0.78
N VAL A 100 8.14 18.72 0.20
CA VAL A 100 7.14 17.72 0.60
C VAL A 100 6.18 18.34 1.59
N THR A 101 4.88 18.29 1.31
CA THR A 101 3.83 18.68 2.23
C THR A 101 3.07 17.44 2.66
N GLU A 102 2.99 17.22 3.96
CA GLU A 102 2.15 16.15 4.51
C GLU A 102 0.72 16.70 4.65
N GLN A 103 -0.17 16.25 3.78
CA GLN A 103 -1.59 16.60 3.83
C GLN A 103 -2.29 15.85 4.97
N ASN A 104 -1.98 14.56 5.13
CA ASN A 104 -2.46 13.70 6.21
C ASN A 104 -1.49 12.51 6.40
N PRO A 105 -1.66 11.67 7.45
CA PRO A 105 -0.74 10.56 7.72
C PRO A 105 -0.55 9.55 6.58
N TRP A 106 -1.46 9.55 5.60
CA TRP A 106 -1.53 8.59 4.51
C TRP A 106 -1.30 9.23 3.13
N LYS A 107 -1.17 10.56 3.06
CA LYS A 107 -1.04 11.30 1.81
C LYS A 107 0.05 12.35 1.93
N LYS A 108 1.09 12.16 1.13
CA LYS A 108 2.19 13.12 0.95
C LYS A 108 2.10 13.71 -0.45
N GLU A 109 2.37 15.00 -0.55
CA GLU A 109 2.46 15.71 -1.82
C GLU A 109 3.85 16.34 -1.94
N ILE A 110 4.42 16.37 -3.13
CA ILE A 110 5.71 17.01 -3.40
C ILE A 110 5.52 18.09 -4.47
N ALA A 111 5.80 19.34 -4.10
CA ALA A 111 5.88 20.43 -5.08
C ALA A 111 7.20 20.31 -5.84
N LEU A 112 7.11 19.94 -7.12
CA LEU A 112 8.26 19.58 -7.94
C LEU A 112 9.18 20.79 -8.18
N GLN A 113 10.48 20.62 -7.87
CA GLN A 113 11.53 21.55 -8.26
C GLN A 113 12.41 20.97 -9.37
N LYS A 114 12.73 19.68 -9.27
CA LYS A 114 13.58 18.98 -10.24
C LYS A 114 13.17 17.51 -10.35
N VAL A 115 13.22 16.98 -11.56
CA VAL A 115 13.00 15.56 -11.85
C VAL A 115 14.08 15.05 -12.80
N GLY A 116 14.47 13.80 -12.64
CA GLY A 116 15.31 13.08 -13.59
C GLY A 116 15.18 11.57 -13.43
N ALA A 117 15.63 10.82 -14.43
CA ALA A 117 15.76 9.38 -14.32
C ALA A 117 16.73 9.03 -13.17
N SER A 118 16.41 7.99 -12.40
CA SER A 118 17.36 7.46 -11.44
C SER A 118 18.59 6.87 -12.14
N THR A 119 19.76 7.05 -11.53
CA THR A 119 21.02 6.42 -11.94
C THR A 119 21.29 5.12 -11.18
N ALA A 120 20.37 4.67 -10.32
CA ALA A 120 20.53 3.44 -9.57
C ALA A 120 20.58 2.22 -10.53
N PRO A 121 21.47 1.24 -10.27
CA PRO A 121 21.57 0.04 -11.10
C PRO A 121 20.34 -0.86 -10.94
N GLU A 122 19.76 -0.93 -9.74
CA GLU A 122 18.53 -1.66 -9.43
C GLU A 122 17.25 -0.84 -9.68
N ARG A 123 17.30 0.12 -10.62
CA ARG A 123 16.11 0.93 -10.89
C ARG A 123 15.00 0.07 -11.48
N LEU A 124 13.83 0.17 -10.87
CA LEU A 124 12.64 -0.49 -11.34
C LEU A 124 12.10 0.21 -12.59
N SER A 125 11.65 -0.60 -13.53
CA SER A 125 10.90 -0.19 -14.70
C SER A 125 9.57 -0.95 -14.72
N LEU A 126 8.50 -0.24 -15.08
CA LEU A 126 7.17 -0.76 -15.32
C LEU A 126 6.96 -0.86 -16.83
N ARG A 127 6.44 -2.02 -17.26
CA ARG A 127 6.01 -2.25 -18.63
C ARG A 127 4.65 -2.93 -18.64
N SER A 128 3.80 -2.55 -19.57
CA SER A 128 2.45 -3.10 -19.70
C SER A 128 2.33 -3.88 -21.00
N GLY A 129 1.72 -5.07 -20.96
CA GLY A 129 1.59 -5.90 -22.15
C GLY A 129 0.98 -7.27 -21.89
N LEU A 130 1.10 -8.15 -22.88
CA LEU A 130 0.71 -9.55 -22.78
C LEU A 130 1.94 -10.40 -22.49
N VAL A 131 1.88 -11.23 -21.44
CA VAL A 131 2.90 -12.23 -21.17
C VAL A 131 2.66 -13.44 -22.06
N LYS A 132 3.68 -13.82 -22.82
CA LYS A 132 3.68 -14.99 -23.70
C LYS A 132 4.90 -15.84 -23.42
N GLU A 133 4.81 -17.12 -23.78
CA GLU A 133 5.99 -17.98 -23.84
C GLU A 133 7.03 -17.36 -24.78
N LEU A 134 8.30 -17.42 -24.39
CA LEU A 134 9.41 -16.87 -25.16
C LEU A 134 9.49 -17.51 -26.57
N GLY A 135 9.18 -18.81 -26.64
CA GLY A 135 9.33 -19.64 -27.83
C GLY A 135 10.80 -19.99 -28.09
N ILE A 136 11.10 -20.39 -29.34
CA ILE A 136 12.47 -20.67 -29.77
C ILE A 136 13.23 -19.35 -29.85
N SER A 137 14.03 -19.06 -28.82
CA SER A 137 14.97 -17.95 -28.79
C SER A 137 16.37 -18.51 -28.99
N ILE A 138 17.11 -17.98 -29.97
CA ILE A 138 18.53 -18.33 -30.13
C ILE A 138 19.40 -17.86 -28.94
N TYR A 139 18.85 -16.96 -28.12
CA TYR A 139 19.56 -16.33 -27.01
C TYR A 139 19.28 -17.03 -25.67
N MET A 140 18.13 -17.71 -25.54
CA MET A 140 17.71 -18.41 -24.30
C MET A 140 17.82 -17.55 -23.01
N GLN A 141 17.82 -16.21 -23.12
CA GLN A 141 17.86 -15.29 -21.99
C GLN A 141 16.43 -14.95 -21.57
N GLY A 142 15.95 -15.59 -20.51
CA GLY A 142 14.59 -15.47 -20.00
C GLY A 142 13.75 -16.71 -20.25
N THR A 143 12.56 -16.73 -19.65
CA THR A 143 11.59 -17.83 -19.76
C THR A 143 10.34 -17.40 -20.55
N HIS A 144 10.01 -16.12 -20.49
CA HIS A 144 8.83 -15.54 -21.12
C HIS A 144 9.20 -14.27 -21.89
N ARG A 145 8.22 -13.70 -22.58
CA ARG A 145 8.33 -12.37 -23.19
C ARG A 145 7.08 -11.55 -22.87
N LEU A 146 7.29 -10.26 -22.66
CA LEU A 146 6.23 -9.27 -22.66
C LEU A 146 6.10 -8.69 -24.06
N VAL A 147 4.87 -8.66 -24.57
CA VAL A 147 4.53 -7.99 -25.83
C VAL A 147 3.65 -6.80 -25.51
N ASP A 148 4.14 -5.60 -25.74
CA ASP A 148 3.36 -4.37 -25.54
C ASP A 148 2.37 -4.12 -26.70
N GLU A 149 1.61 -3.02 -26.64
CA GLU A 149 0.65 -2.64 -27.68
C GLU A 149 1.31 -2.34 -29.04
N ARG A 150 2.58 -1.94 -29.03
CA ARG A 150 3.36 -1.59 -30.21
C ARG A 150 4.02 -2.83 -30.83
N GLY A 151 3.85 -4.00 -30.21
CA GLY A 151 4.51 -5.24 -30.60
C GLY A 151 5.98 -5.30 -30.20
N GLN A 152 6.47 -4.37 -29.38
CA GLN A 152 7.81 -4.41 -28.82
C GLN A 152 7.91 -5.60 -27.87
N LEU A 153 9.03 -6.32 -27.99
CA LEU A 153 9.31 -7.51 -27.21
C LEU A 153 10.33 -7.18 -26.12
N ILE A 154 10.02 -7.60 -24.89
CA ILE A 154 10.94 -7.57 -23.76
C ILE A 154 11.06 -8.99 -23.23
N CYS A 155 12.27 -9.52 -23.14
CA CYS A 155 12.51 -10.83 -22.54
C CYS A 155 12.26 -10.72 -21.04
N LEU A 156 11.57 -11.71 -20.46
CA LEU A 156 11.28 -11.76 -19.03
C LEU A 156 12.05 -12.91 -18.40
N LEU A 157 12.79 -12.58 -17.35
CA LEU A 157 13.41 -13.52 -16.44
C LEU A 157 12.64 -13.49 -15.12
N SER A 158 12.21 -14.64 -14.63
CA SER A 158 11.61 -14.69 -13.29
C SER A 158 12.68 -14.30 -12.26
N GLY A 159 12.37 -13.29 -11.44
CA GLY A 159 13.30 -12.80 -10.43
C GLY A 159 13.64 -13.90 -9.43
N SER A 160 14.94 -14.10 -9.24
CA SER A 160 15.49 -15.18 -8.41
C SER A 160 15.05 -15.11 -6.94
N GLN A 161 14.67 -13.93 -6.45
CA GLN A 161 14.36 -13.68 -5.04
C GLN A 161 12.89 -13.85 -4.66
N ASN A 162 11.95 -13.64 -5.59
CA ASN A 162 10.52 -13.57 -5.29
C ASN A 162 9.71 -14.79 -5.76
N GLY A 163 10.33 -15.75 -6.47
CA GLY A 163 9.65 -16.98 -6.89
C GLY A 163 8.45 -16.74 -7.80
N ILE A 164 8.51 -15.72 -8.66
CA ILE A 164 7.38 -15.28 -9.47
C ILE A 164 7.10 -16.31 -10.57
N ASP A 165 5.91 -16.89 -10.53
CA ASP A 165 5.46 -17.81 -11.56
C ASP A 165 4.82 -17.04 -12.72
N LEU A 166 5.63 -16.75 -13.75
CA LEU A 166 5.18 -16.03 -14.95
C LEU A 166 4.14 -16.82 -15.76
N ASN A 167 4.01 -18.14 -15.55
CA ASN A 167 2.97 -18.93 -16.19
C ASN A 167 1.58 -18.52 -15.68
N GLN A 168 1.47 -18.03 -14.44
CA GLN A 168 0.18 -17.56 -13.92
C GLN A 168 -0.28 -16.29 -14.63
N ALA A 169 0.64 -15.44 -15.06
CA ALA A 169 0.33 -14.23 -15.81
C ALA A 169 -0.03 -14.53 -17.28
N MET A 170 0.30 -15.71 -17.79
CA MET A 170 -0.08 -16.11 -19.15
C MET A 170 -1.59 -16.29 -19.25
N GLY A 171 -2.19 -15.73 -20.30
CA GLY A 171 -3.63 -15.87 -20.55
C GLY A 171 -4.53 -15.01 -19.66
N GLN A 172 -3.99 -14.28 -18.68
CA GLN A 172 -4.75 -13.35 -17.82
C GLN A 172 -5.08 -12.01 -18.50
N GLY A 173 -4.81 -11.88 -19.80
CA GLY A 173 -4.93 -10.62 -20.53
C GLY A 173 -3.71 -9.74 -20.30
N ARG A 174 -3.95 -8.44 -20.19
CA ARG A 174 -2.87 -7.45 -20.05
C ARG A 174 -2.43 -7.32 -18.60
N VAL A 175 -1.13 -7.23 -18.41
CA VAL A 175 -0.52 -7.13 -17.09
C VAL A 175 0.49 -5.98 -17.04
N ASN A 176 0.67 -5.43 -15.86
CA ASN A 176 1.78 -4.58 -15.47
C ASN A 176 2.90 -5.47 -14.94
N VAL A 177 4.07 -5.40 -15.55
CA VAL A 177 5.28 -6.12 -15.14
C VAL A 177 6.28 -5.09 -14.61
N TYR A 178 6.72 -5.31 -13.38
CA TYR A 178 7.72 -4.50 -12.71
C TYR A 178 8.99 -5.31 -12.55
N GLY A 179 10.12 -4.68 -12.83
CA GLY A 179 11.41 -5.35 -12.69
C GLY A 179 12.57 -4.45 -13.11
N VAL A 180 13.78 -5.00 -13.02
CA VAL A 180 14.99 -4.29 -13.41
C VAL A 180 15.30 -4.61 -14.87
N LEU A 181 15.39 -3.57 -15.70
CA LEU A 181 15.78 -3.71 -17.11
C LEU A 181 17.30 -3.76 -17.27
N SER A 182 17.75 -4.68 -18.10
CA SER A 182 19.15 -4.79 -18.52
C SER A 182 19.24 -5.09 -20.02
N PRO A 183 20.36 -4.71 -20.67
CA PRO A 183 20.62 -5.11 -22.04
C PRO A 183 20.90 -6.61 -22.11
N THR A 184 20.48 -7.24 -23.21
CA THR A 184 20.87 -8.63 -23.52
C THR A 184 22.32 -8.70 -24.01
N VAL A 185 22.91 -9.91 -23.99
CA VAL A 185 24.33 -10.12 -24.37
C VAL A 185 24.60 -9.80 -25.84
N GLU A 186 23.61 -9.98 -26.73
CA GLU A 186 23.74 -9.64 -28.14
C GLU A 186 22.48 -8.92 -28.65
N GLY A 187 22.62 -7.65 -29.05
CA GLY A 187 21.60 -6.87 -29.78
C GLY A 187 21.00 -5.68 -29.02
N ASN A 188 20.06 -4.98 -29.69
CA ASN A 188 19.28 -3.86 -29.13
C ASN A 188 18.06 -4.34 -28.30
N ALA A 189 18.08 -5.58 -27.83
CA ALA A 189 16.99 -6.17 -27.04
C ALA A 189 17.19 -5.91 -25.55
N GLN A 190 16.08 -5.98 -24.79
CA GLN A 190 16.08 -5.79 -23.34
C GLN A 190 15.57 -7.05 -22.65
N ILE A 191 16.17 -7.36 -21.51
CA ILE A 191 15.68 -8.37 -20.57
C ILE A 191 15.29 -7.69 -19.26
N MET A 192 14.16 -8.09 -18.71
CA MET A 192 13.66 -7.65 -17.42
C MET A 192 13.77 -8.79 -16.43
N GLU A 193 14.51 -8.59 -15.34
CA GLU A 193 14.39 -9.43 -14.16
C GLU A 193 13.13 -8.99 -13.40
N VAL A 194 12.09 -9.82 -13.45
CA VAL A 194 10.76 -9.48 -12.95
C VAL A 194 10.72 -9.58 -11.42
N GLU A 195 10.27 -8.51 -10.78
CA GLU A 195 10.06 -8.44 -9.32
C GLU A 195 8.59 -8.49 -8.91
N LEU A 196 7.67 -8.10 -9.80
CA LEU A 196 6.23 -8.14 -9.55
C LEU A 196 5.45 -8.18 -10.87
N VAL A 197 4.29 -8.87 -10.87
CA VAL A 197 3.31 -8.83 -11.96
C VAL A 197 1.93 -8.57 -11.39
N GLU A 198 1.17 -7.66 -12.02
CA GLU A 198 -0.19 -7.32 -11.64
C GLU A 198 -1.12 -7.30 -12.84
N PRO A 199 -2.37 -7.79 -12.72
CA PRO A 199 -3.35 -7.65 -13.78
C PRO A 199 -3.77 -6.18 -13.96
N ILE A 200 -3.99 -5.77 -15.20
CA ILE A 200 -4.66 -4.51 -15.51
C ILE A 200 -6.16 -4.81 -15.57
N GLN A 201 -6.94 -4.22 -14.65
CA GLN A 201 -8.40 -4.34 -14.63
C GLN A 201 -9.05 -3.42 -15.65
#